data_AF-R9ITL9-F1
#
_entry.id   AF-R9ITL9-F1
#
_cell.length_a   1.000
_cell.length_b   1.000
_cell.length_c   1.000
_cell.angle_alpha   90.00
_cell.angle_beta   90.00
_cell.angle_gamma   90.00
#
_symmetry.space_group_name_H-M   'P 1'
#
loop_
_entity.id
_entity.type
_entity.pdbx_description
1 polymer ?
#
loop_
_entity_poly.entity_id
_entity_poly.type
_entity_poly.pdbx_seq_one_letter_code
_entity_poly.pdbx_strand_id
1 'polypeptide(L)'
;MKDYVQRNFVDKGMCADWAIHDSENDKGQRNLHIHVLLTMRPLTENGEWGAQQKKIYDLDENGEKIPVIDKRTGQQKVDKRNRKQWKCHTADSTDWNSRENAKMWRKDLADTINATNEQLGIALHWEHRSFKEQGIDREPTIHIGAVANALERKGIQTERSNINREIIKHNILLEQAKEMLMLAKQELHSAQYATYKSTQIKNTAVSREKCQQVGIEVMEMIAKVRERKGRFDLPIVSGKHLRNC
;
A
#
# COMPACT_ATOMS: atom_id res chain seq x y z
N MET A 1 3.81 16.93 -20.95
CA MET A 1 2.48 17.55 -20.72
C MET A 1 1.58 17.55 -21.94
N LYS A 2 2.00 18.06 -23.12
CA LYS A 2 1.14 18.05 -24.33
C LYS A 2 0.58 16.65 -24.64
N ASP A 3 1.45 15.65 -24.69
CA ASP A 3 1.06 14.25 -24.91
C ASP A 3 0.07 13.74 -23.84
N TYR A 4 0.37 13.94 -22.55
CA TYR A 4 -0.52 13.59 -21.44
C TYR A 4 -1.91 14.20 -21.58
N VAL A 5 -2.01 15.50 -21.92
CA VAL A 5 -3.31 16.18 -22.11
C VAL A 5 -4.06 15.61 -23.32
N GLN A 6 -3.34 15.35 -24.41
CA GLN A 6 -3.91 14.78 -25.62
C GLN A 6 -4.57 13.42 -25.34
N ARG A 7 -3.79 12.46 -24.85
CA ARG A 7 -4.24 11.07 -24.69
C ARG A 7 -5.25 10.84 -23.57
N ASN A 8 -5.18 11.63 -22.50
CA ASN A 8 -6.08 11.44 -21.36
C ASN A 8 -7.39 12.21 -21.48
N PHE A 9 -7.41 13.32 -22.24
CA PHE A 9 -8.56 14.21 -22.31
C PHE A 9 -9.06 14.44 -23.74
N VAL A 10 -8.19 14.92 -24.63
CA VAL A 10 -8.60 15.32 -25.98
C VAL A 10 -9.06 14.11 -26.81
N ASP A 11 -8.32 13.01 -26.75
CA ASP A 11 -8.67 11.76 -27.43
C ASP A 11 -9.97 11.14 -26.89
N LYS A 12 -10.43 11.55 -25.69
CA LYS A 12 -11.72 11.17 -25.10
C LYS A 12 -12.86 12.14 -25.45
N GLY A 13 -12.61 13.12 -26.32
CA GLY A 13 -13.60 14.07 -26.81
C GLY A 13 -13.77 15.35 -25.98
N MET A 14 -12.84 15.64 -25.06
CA MET A 14 -12.81 16.91 -24.33
C MET A 14 -12.02 17.97 -25.10
N CYS A 15 -12.44 19.23 -25.05
CA CYS A 15 -11.53 20.34 -25.35
C CYS A 15 -10.73 20.67 -24.09
N ALA A 16 -9.42 20.84 -24.24
CA ALA A 16 -8.51 21.14 -23.15
C ALA A 16 -7.77 22.45 -23.40
N ASP A 17 -7.87 23.37 -22.44
CA ASP A 17 -7.02 24.56 -22.35
C ASP A 17 -6.08 24.38 -21.16
N TRP A 18 -4.78 24.65 -21.33
CA TRP A 18 -3.81 24.39 -20.28
C TRP A 18 -2.68 25.41 -20.24
N ALA A 19 -2.25 25.73 -19.02
CA ALA A 19 -1.20 26.71 -18.75
C ALA A 19 -0.28 26.22 -17.63
N ILE A 20 1.03 26.38 -17.80
CA ILE A 20 2.03 26.09 -16.79
C ILE A 20 2.37 27.38 -16.06
N HIS A 21 2.28 27.34 -14.74
CA HIS A 21 2.60 28.45 -13.85
C HIS A 21 3.80 28.10 -13.00
N ASP A 22 4.70 29.06 -12.88
CA ASP A 22 5.85 28.99 -11.98
C ASP A 22 5.73 30.14 -10.99
N SER A 23 5.43 29.80 -9.74
CA SER A 23 5.16 30.78 -8.68
C SER A 23 6.05 30.50 -7.48
N GLU A 24 6.31 31.53 -6.69
CA GLU A 24 7.06 31.41 -5.45
C GLU A 24 6.26 32.07 -4.33
N ASN A 25 6.22 31.46 -3.15
CA ASN A 25 5.56 32.06 -2.00
C ASN A 25 6.49 33.01 -1.22
N ASP A 26 5.93 33.75 -0.27
CA ASP A 26 6.66 34.73 0.57
C ASP A 26 7.84 34.13 1.37
N LYS A 27 7.99 32.80 1.39
CA LYS A 27 9.07 32.06 2.06
C LYS A 27 10.12 31.52 1.10
N GLY A 28 10.08 31.91 -0.18
CA GLY A 28 11.01 31.41 -1.19
C GLY A 28 10.71 29.99 -1.68
N GLN A 29 9.55 29.43 -1.35
CA GLN A 29 9.18 28.09 -1.80
C GLN A 29 8.56 28.18 -3.20
N ARG A 30 9.27 27.66 -4.18
CA ARG A 30 8.80 27.52 -5.56
C ARG A 30 7.67 26.49 -5.66
N ASN A 31 6.68 26.78 -6.49
CA ASN A 31 5.52 25.97 -6.80
C ASN A 31 5.24 26.01 -8.31
N LEU A 32 5.91 25.11 -9.02
CA LEU A 32 5.67 24.83 -10.44
C LEU A 32 4.41 23.95 -10.56
N HIS A 33 3.38 24.45 -11.21
CA HIS A 33 2.09 23.76 -11.36
C HIS A 33 1.47 24.01 -12.73
N ILE A 34 0.46 23.22 -13.06
CA ILE A 34 -0.27 23.32 -14.33
C ILE A 34 -1.76 23.40 -14.05
N HIS A 35 -2.44 24.29 -14.77
CA HIS A 35 -3.88 24.30 -14.89
C HIS A 35 -4.27 23.61 -16.19
N VAL A 36 -5.25 22.71 -16.12
CA VAL A 36 -5.89 22.09 -17.29
C VAL A 36 -7.39 22.28 -17.12
N LEU A 37 -7.98 23.16 -17.92
CA LEU A 37 -9.41 23.39 -18.00
C LEU A 37 -9.99 22.49 -19.08
N LEU A 38 -11.02 21.74 -18.73
CA LEU A 38 -11.66 20.76 -19.59
C LEU A 38 -13.13 21.12 -19.79
N THR A 39 -13.64 20.87 -20.99
CA THR A 39 -15.08 20.98 -21.25
C THR A 39 -15.86 19.86 -20.57
N MET A 40 -17.06 20.19 -20.08
CA MET A 40 -17.93 19.24 -19.38
C MET A 40 -19.00 18.60 -20.27
N ARG A 41 -19.08 19.01 -21.53
CA ARG A 41 -20.06 18.52 -22.51
C ARG A 41 -19.32 17.87 -23.67
N PRO A 42 -19.79 16.72 -24.18
CA PRO A 42 -19.24 16.15 -25.40
C PRO A 42 -19.62 17.01 -26.60
N LEU A 43 -18.78 17.01 -27.63
CA LEU A 43 -19.13 17.50 -28.96
C LEU A 43 -19.86 16.40 -29.73
N THR A 44 -20.94 16.75 -30.43
CA THR A 44 -21.63 15.86 -31.36
C THR A 44 -20.88 15.83 -32.69
N GLU A 45 -21.20 14.84 -33.54
CA GLU A 45 -20.63 14.73 -34.90
C GLU A 45 -20.90 15.98 -35.76
N ASN A 46 -21.98 16.72 -35.46
CA ASN A 46 -22.34 17.96 -36.14
C ASN A 46 -21.64 19.20 -35.56
N GLY A 47 -20.76 19.03 -34.57
CA GLY A 47 -20.03 20.12 -33.93
C GLY A 47 -20.84 20.90 -32.87
N GLU A 48 -21.97 20.38 -32.42
CA GLU A 48 -22.78 20.99 -31.36
C GLU A 48 -22.44 20.43 -29.98
N TRP A 49 -22.68 21.20 -28.92
CA TRP A 49 -22.51 20.69 -27.55
C TRP A 49 -23.66 19.76 -27.17
N GLY A 50 -23.31 18.53 -26.82
CA GLY A 50 -24.24 17.56 -26.24
C GLY A 50 -24.70 17.95 -24.83
N ALA A 51 -25.77 17.30 -24.37
CA ALA A 51 -26.23 17.46 -22.99
C ALA A 51 -25.18 16.91 -22.02
N GLN A 52 -24.92 17.63 -20.92
CA GLN A 52 -24.01 17.16 -19.87
C GLN A 52 -24.57 15.93 -19.14
N GLN A 53 -25.88 15.90 -18.97
CA GLN A 53 -26.59 14.87 -18.23
C GLN A 53 -27.79 14.37 -19.01
N LYS A 54 -28.12 13.09 -18.81
CA LYS A 54 -29.28 12.42 -19.38
C LYS A 54 -30.12 11.79 -18.28
N LYS A 55 -31.42 11.77 -18.52
CA LYS A 55 -32.39 11.11 -17.63
C LYS A 55 -32.45 9.64 -17.99
N ILE A 56 -32.15 8.76 -17.04
CA ILE A 56 -32.23 7.31 -17.19
C ILE A 56 -33.39 6.80 -16.34
N TYR A 57 -34.24 5.95 -16.92
CA TYR A 57 -35.31 5.29 -16.18
C TYR A 57 -34.75 4.08 -15.43
N ASP A 58 -35.15 3.92 -14.17
CA ASP A 58 -34.78 2.74 -13.39
C ASP A 58 -35.61 1.56 -13.91
N LEU A 59 -34.92 0.44 -14.16
CA LEU A 59 -35.54 -0.80 -14.63
C LEU A 59 -35.60 -1.84 -13.50
N ASP A 60 -36.60 -2.70 -13.52
CA ASP A 60 -36.73 -3.86 -12.62
C ASP A 60 -35.97 -5.08 -13.14
N GLU A 61 -36.11 -6.22 -12.45
CA GLU A 61 -35.45 -7.50 -12.79
C GLU A 61 -35.84 -8.04 -14.17
N ASN A 62 -36.99 -7.62 -14.70
CA ASN A 62 -37.48 -8.03 -16.02
C ASN A 62 -37.11 -7.01 -17.12
N GLY A 63 -36.42 -5.92 -16.77
CA GLY A 63 -36.08 -4.83 -17.69
C GLY A 63 -37.22 -3.84 -17.93
N GLU A 64 -38.31 -3.91 -17.16
CA GLU A 64 -39.43 -2.98 -17.26
C GLU A 64 -39.20 -1.74 -16.38
N LYS A 65 -39.77 -0.59 -16.76
CA LYS A 65 -39.59 0.66 -16.01
C LYS A 65 -40.27 0.55 -14.65
N ILE A 66 -39.60 1.03 -13.60
CA ILE A 66 -40.18 1.02 -12.24
C ILE A 66 -41.21 2.15 -12.10
N PRO A 67 -42.49 1.87 -11.84
CA PRO A 67 -43.49 2.91 -11.64
C PRO A 67 -43.28 3.64 -10.30
N VAL A 68 -43.56 4.95 -10.27
CA VAL A 68 -43.60 5.70 -9.00
C VAL A 68 -44.95 5.48 -8.36
N ILE A 69 -45.01 4.77 -7.25
CA ILE A 69 -46.26 4.47 -6.53
C ILE A 69 -46.57 5.55 -5.48
N ASP A 70 -47.83 5.97 -5.39
CA ASP A 70 -48.32 6.82 -4.30
C ASP A 70 -48.52 5.97 -3.04
N LYS A 71 -47.81 6.32 -1.96
CA LYS A 71 -47.87 5.57 -0.69
C LYS A 71 -49.26 5.58 -0.05
N ARG A 72 -50.12 6.56 -0.35
CA ARG A 72 -51.45 6.69 0.24
C ARG A 72 -52.50 5.89 -0.51
N THR A 73 -52.44 5.87 -1.84
CA THR A 73 -53.46 5.22 -2.68
C THR A 73 -53.04 3.86 -3.20
N GLY A 74 -51.75 3.51 -3.14
CA GLY A 74 -51.19 2.29 -3.71
C GLY A 74 -51.17 2.28 -5.25
N GLN A 75 -51.62 3.36 -5.89
CA GLN A 75 -51.70 3.48 -7.35
C GLN A 75 -50.47 4.22 -7.92
N GLN A 76 -50.20 4.01 -9.20
CA GLN A 76 -49.13 4.72 -9.89
C GLN A 76 -49.42 6.23 -9.95
N LYS A 77 -48.44 7.05 -9.57
CA LYS A 77 -48.52 8.50 -9.68
C LYS A 77 -48.64 8.92 -11.13
N VAL A 78 -49.56 9.84 -11.36
CA VAL A 78 -49.71 10.58 -12.62
C VAL A 78 -49.39 12.05 -12.41
N ASP A 79 -48.90 12.72 -13.44
CA ASP A 79 -48.72 14.16 -13.40
C ASP A 79 -50.03 14.94 -13.65
N LYS A 80 -49.95 16.29 -13.65
CA LYS A 80 -51.10 17.17 -13.89
C LYS A 80 -51.76 16.99 -15.26
N ARG A 81 -51.09 16.31 -16.21
CA ARG A 81 -51.58 16.00 -17.56
C ARG A 81 -51.99 14.53 -17.69
N ASN A 82 -52.17 13.84 -16.57
CA ASN A 82 -52.53 12.43 -16.50
C ASN A 82 -51.49 11.45 -17.10
N ARG A 83 -50.20 11.83 -17.13
CA ARG A 83 -49.12 10.96 -17.63
C ARG A 83 -48.51 10.17 -16.48
N LYS A 84 -48.38 8.86 -16.66
CA LYS A 84 -47.75 7.92 -15.72
C LYS A 84 -46.31 8.33 -15.39
N GLN A 85 -45.98 8.35 -14.10
CA GLN A 85 -44.64 8.65 -13.62
C GLN A 85 -43.83 7.37 -13.36
N TRP A 86 -42.55 7.46 -13.68
CA TRP A 86 -41.58 6.38 -13.60
C TRP A 86 -40.38 6.84 -12.79
N LYS A 87 -39.79 5.91 -12.05
CA LYS A 87 -38.58 6.16 -11.28
C LYS A 87 -37.42 6.38 -12.26
N CYS A 88 -36.62 7.37 -11.98
CA CYS A 88 -35.53 7.77 -12.83
C CYS A 88 -34.44 8.42 -12.01
N HIS A 89 -33.21 8.31 -12.47
CA HIS A 89 -32.08 9.08 -11.98
C HIS A 89 -31.43 9.85 -13.13
N THR A 90 -30.70 10.89 -12.75
CA THR A 90 -29.86 11.63 -13.68
C THR A 90 -28.50 10.99 -13.71
N ALA A 91 -27.98 10.71 -14.90
CA ALA A 91 -26.64 10.22 -15.12
C ALA A 91 -25.90 11.18 -16.05
N ASP A 92 -24.58 11.25 -15.90
CA ASP A 92 -23.75 12.01 -16.84
C ASP A 92 -23.81 11.35 -18.23
N SER A 93 -23.70 12.18 -19.27
CA SER A 93 -23.70 11.71 -20.65
C SER A 93 -22.40 11.00 -21.01
N THR A 94 -21.31 11.33 -20.31
CA THR A 94 -19.96 10.76 -20.46
C THR A 94 -19.49 10.17 -19.13
N ASP A 95 -18.42 9.38 -19.16
CA ASP A 95 -17.80 8.79 -17.98
C ASP A 95 -16.71 9.68 -17.35
N TRP A 96 -16.50 10.89 -17.87
CA TRP A 96 -15.38 11.77 -17.52
C TRP A 96 -15.31 12.10 -16.01
N ASN A 97 -16.45 12.12 -15.32
CA ASN A 97 -16.52 12.41 -13.89
C ASN A 97 -16.36 11.16 -12.98
N SER A 98 -16.08 9.99 -13.55
CA SER A 98 -15.93 8.77 -12.76
C SER A 98 -14.67 8.81 -11.89
N ARG A 99 -14.77 8.25 -10.67
CA ARG A 99 -13.61 8.13 -9.77
C ARG A 99 -12.50 7.26 -10.36
N GLU A 100 -12.84 6.29 -11.20
CA GLU A 100 -11.87 5.41 -11.85
C GLU A 100 -11.06 6.16 -12.91
N ASN A 101 -11.69 7.04 -13.71
CA ASN A 101 -10.95 7.93 -14.61
C ASN A 101 -9.98 8.84 -13.84
N ALA A 102 -10.39 9.39 -12.69
CA ALA A 102 -9.51 10.21 -11.86
C ALA A 102 -8.27 9.43 -11.35
N LYS A 103 -8.44 8.16 -10.96
CA LYS A 103 -7.30 7.30 -10.56
C LYS A 103 -6.39 6.98 -11.73
N MET A 104 -6.97 6.63 -12.88
CA MET A 104 -6.23 6.34 -14.11
C MET A 104 -5.39 7.54 -14.55
N TRP A 105 -5.98 8.74 -14.59
CA TRP A 105 -5.25 9.97 -14.95
C TRP A 105 -4.12 10.29 -13.97
N ARG A 106 -4.34 10.09 -12.66
CA ARG A 106 -3.28 10.29 -11.65
C ARG A 106 -2.13 9.31 -11.80
N LYS A 107 -2.44 8.03 -12.01
CA LYS A 107 -1.44 6.99 -12.28
C LYS A 107 -0.60 7.36 -13.50
N ASP A 108 -1.30 7.69 -14.57
CA ASP A 108 -0.68 7.97 -15.85
C ASP A 108 0.22 9.23 -15.83
N LEU A 109 -0.19 10.26 -15.06
CA LEU A 109 0.65 11.43 -14.82
C LEU A 109 1.92 11.06 -14.06
N ALA A 110 1.80 10.27 -12.99
CA ALA A 110 2.95 9.81 -12.20
C ALA A 110 3.90 8.97 -13.06
N ASP A 111 3.38 8.03 -13.85
CA ASP A 111 4.16 7.21 -14.77
C ASP A 111 4.92 8.06 -15.80
N THR A 112 4.25 9.08 -16.36
CA THR A 112 4.86 10.01 -17.32
C THR A 112 6.02 10.80 -16.68
N ILE A 113 5.82 11.30 -15.46
CA ILE A 113 6.85 12.03 -14.73
C ILE A 113 8.02 11.11 -14.38
N ASN A 114 7.73 9.90 -13.90
CA ASN A 114 8.75 8.91 -13.53
C ASN A 114 9.62 8.50 -14.72
N ALA A 115 9.01 8.23 -15.87
CA ALA A 115 9.75 7.92 -17.09
C ALA A 115 10.65 9.10 -17.51
N THR A 116 10.17 10.33 -17.36
CA THR A 116 10.98 11.54 -17.63
C THR A 116 12.13 11.68 -16.64
N ASN A 117 11.88 11.44 -15.34
CA ASN A 117 12.91 11.47 -14.31
C ASN A 117 14.01 10.45 -14.58
N GLU A 118 13.64 9.22 -14.96
CA GLU A 118 14.59 8.16 -15.31
C GLU A 118 15.46 8.56 -16.52
N GLN A 119 14.85 9.11 -17.57
CA GLN A 119 15.57 9.62 -18.75
C GLN A 119 16.55 10.75 -18.41
N LEU A 120 16.20 11.60 -17.45
CA LEU A 120 17.04 12.71 -16.99
C LEU A 120 18.02 12.31 -15.88
N GLY A 121 18.01 11.05 -15.43
CA GLY A 121 18.84 10.57 -14.32
C GLY A 121 18.46 11.16 -12.95
N ILE A 122 17.22 11.62 -12.79
CA ILE A 122 16.70 12.18 -11.54
C ILE A 122 16.22 11.02 -10.65
N ALA A 123 16.89 10.82 -9.52
CA ALA A 123 16.55 9.78 -8.53
C ALA A 123 15.31 10.12 -7.68
N LEU A 124 14.24 10.62 -8.30
CA LEU A 124 12.96 10.92 -7.65
C LEU A 124 11.85 10.10 -8.30
N HIS A 125 11.01 9.50 -7.47
CA HIS A 125 9.86 8.73 -7.89
C HIS A 125 8.57 9.35 -7.35
N TRP A 126 7.60 9.54 -8.23
CA TRP A 126 6.26 10.02 -7.94
C TRP A 126 5.33 8.83 -7.72
N GLU A 127 4.66 8.83 -6.57
CA GLU A 127 3.71 7.81 -6.20
C GLU A 127 2.30 8.42 -6.12
N HIS A 128 1.38 7.83 -6.88
CA HIS A 128 0.01 8.34 -7.03
C HIS A 128 -0.98 7.65 -6.07
N ARG A 129 -0.62 6.48 -5.55
CA ARG A 129 -1.45 5.72 -4.62
C ARG A 129 -1.48 6.39 -3.26
N SER A 130 -2.60 6.27 -2.56
CA SER A 130 -2.71 6.71 -1.17
C SER A 130 -1.77 5.94 -0.25
N PHE A 131 -1.44 6.50 0.92
CA PHE A 131 -0.65 5.79 1.94
C PHE A 131 -1.25 4.43 2.28
N LYS A 132 -2.58 4.35 2.40
CA LYS A 132 -3.30 3.09 2.64
C LYS A 132 -3.07 2.04 1.54
N GLU A 133 -3.14 2.44 0.27
CA GLU A 133 -2.91 1.53 -0.86
C GLU A 133 -1.45 1.06 -0.97
N GLN A 134 -0.51 1.85 -0.45
CA GLN A 134 0.89 1.46 -0.34
C GLN A 134 1.19 0.61 0.91
N GLY A 135 0.23 0.46 1.82
CA GLY A 135 0.45 -0.18 3.13
C GLY A 135 1.28 0.67 4.09
N ILE A 136 1.38 1.98 3.84
CA ILE A 136 2.06 2.92 4.73
C ILE A 136 1.10 3.32 5.84
N ASP A 137 1.44 2.92 7.05
CA ASP A 137 0.74 3.31 8.28
C ASP A 137 1.14 4.74 8.66
N ARG A 138 0.60 5.72 7.92
CA ARG A 138 0.79 7.16 8.12
C ARG A 138 -0.54 7.86 7.91
N GLU A 139 -0.92 8.71 8.85
CA GLU A 139 -2.14 9.50 8.76
C GLU A 139 -1.95 10.68 7.79
N PRO A 140 -2.81 10.83 6.76
CA PRO A 140 -2.71 11.94 5.81
C PRO A 140 -3.23 13.24 6.44
N THR A 141 -2.59 14.36 6.10
CA THR A 141 -3.07 15.70 6.49
C THR A 141 -4.36 16.07 5.76
N ILE A 142 -5.20 16.88 6.40
CA ILE A 142 -6.43 17.41 5.80
C ILE A 142 -6.17 18.68 4.98
N HIS A 143 -7.00 18.89 3.96
CA HIS A 143 -6.94 20.10 3.15
C HIS A 143 -7.43 21.33 3.96
N ILE A 144 -6.54 22.29 4.18
CA ILE A 144 -6.80 23.48 5.01
C ILE A 144 -7.82 24.43 4.33
N GLY A 145 -7.59 24.75 3.05
CA GLY A 145 -8.38 25.70 2.27
C GLY A 145 -7.87 27.14 2.33
N ALA A 146 -8.25 27.95 1.34
CA ALA A 146 -7.71 29.29 1.13
C ALA A 146 -8.01 30.26 2.30
N VAL A 147 -9.23 30.21 2.85
CA VAL A 147 -9.65 31.09 3.96
C VAL A 147 -8.83 30.82 5.22
N ALA A 148 -8.67 29.55 5.59
CA ALA A 148 -7.89 29.17 6.75
C ALA A 148 -6.40 29.52 6.58
N ASN A 149 -5.83 29.30 5.38
CA ASN A 149 -4.47 29.77 5.07
C ASN A 149 -4.31 31.30 5.18
N ALA A 150 -5.34 32.07 4.80
CA ALA A 150 -5.31 33.54 4.95
C ALA A 150 -5.34 33.98 6.41
N LEU A 151 -6.07 33.28 7.29
CA LEU A 151 -6.09 33.54 8.73
C LEU A 151 -4.74 33.20 9.38
N GLU A 152 -4.13 32.07 9.02
CA GLU A 152 -2.81 31.67 9.54
C GLU A 152 -1.71 32.67 9.14
N ARG A 153 -1.78 33.25 7.93
CA ARG A 153 -0.87 34.33 7.52
C ARG A 153 -1.00 35.59 8.37
N LYS A 154 -2.18 35.83 8.97
CA LYS A 154 -2.42 36.91 9.92
C LYS A 154 -2.08 36.52 11.37
N GLY A 155 -1.49 35.34 11.58
CA GLY A 155 -1.15 34.82 12.91
C GLY A 155 -2.32 34.22 13.68
N ILE A 156 -3.49 34.05 13.05
CA ILE A 156 -4.68 33.47 13.69
C ILE A 156 -4.68 31.97 13.44
N GLN A 157 -4.62 31.18 14.52
CA GLN A 157 -4.69 29.74 14.43
C GLN A 157 -6.09 29.26 14.04
N THR A 158 -6.13 28.23 13.21
CA THR A 158 -7.34 27.59 12.70
C THR A 158 -7.40 26.14 13.14
N GLU A 159 -8.62 25.66 13.40
CA GLU A 159 -8.88 24.28 13.81
C GLU A 159 -8.27 23.27 12.82
N ARG A 160 -8.42 23.50 11.51
CA ARG A 160 -7.87 22.62 10.48
C ARG A 160 -6.35 22.55 10.49
N SER A 161 -5.68 23.68 10.73
CA SER A 161 -4.22 23.71 10.83
C SER A 161 -3.75 23.00 12.12
N ASN A 162 -4.48 23.17 13.23
CA ASN A 162 -4.22 22.45 14.47
C ASN A 162 -4.34 20.94 14.30
N ILE A 163 -5.38 20.45 13.61
CA ILE A 163 -5.52 19.04 13.24
C ILE A 163 -4.28 18.55 12.48
N ASN A 164 -3.82 19.29 11.47
CA ASN A 164 -2.61 18.91 10.72
C ASN A 164 -1.35 18.91 11.58
N ARG A 165 -1.20 19.85 12.52
CA ARG A 165 -0.07 19.87 13.46
C ARG A 165 -0.07 18.61 14.33
N GLU A 166 -1.22 18.19 14.83
CA GLU A 166 -1.36 16.96 15.63
C GLU A 166 -1.09 15.71 14.79
N ILE A 167 -1.65 15.62 13.56
CA ILE A 167 -1.37 14.52 12.62
C ILE A 167 0.14 14.40 12.34
N ILE A 168 0.83 15.52 12.13
CA ILE A 168 2.29 15.53 11.91
C ILE A 168 3.02 15.00 13.14
N LYS A 169 2.66 15.45 14.35
CA LYS A 169 3.26 14.96 15.60
C LYS A 169 3.02 13.47 15.79
N HIS A 170 1.79 13.00 15.60
CA HIS A 170 1.44 11.58 15.70
C HIS A 170 2.24 10.72 14.73
N ASN A 171 2.37 11.17 13.47
CA ASN A 171 3.17 10.46 12.48
C ASN A 171 4.66 10.37 12.85
N ILE A 172 5.24 11.44 13.42
CA ILE A 172 6.63 11.42 13.90
C ILE A 172 6.79 10.40 15.03
N LEU A 173 5.90 10.42 16.02
CA LEU A 173 5.93 9.47 17.13
C LEU A 173 5.76 8.02 16.66
N LEU A 174 4.88 7.80 15.69
CA LEU A 174 4.63 6.49 15.10
C LEU A 174 5.86 5.94 14.38
N GLU A 175 6.55 6.77 13.59
CA GLU A 175 7.81 6.35 12.94
C GLU A 175 8.91 6.06 13.96
N GLN A 176 9.10 6.92 14.97
CA GLN A 176 10.05 6.66 16.05
C GLN A 176 9.75 5.35 16.79
N ALA A 177 8.48 5.06 17.06
CA ALA A 177 8.06 3.81 17.69
C ALA A 177 8.35 2.59 16.80
N LYS A 178 8.13 2.69 15.48
CA LYS A 178 8.46 1.63 14.52
C LYS A 178 9.96 1.36 14.46
N GLU A 179 10.78 2.41 14.43
CA GLU A 179 12.24 2.31 14.44
C GLU A 179 12.74 1.62 15.72
N MET A 180 12.26 2.06 16.89
CA MET A 180 12.60 1.44 18.17
C MET A 180 12.18 -0.04 18.22
N LEU A 181 10.98 -0.36 17.71
CA LEU A 181 10.51 -1.75 17.62
C LEU A 181 11.39 -2.60 16.70
N MET A 182 11.86 -2.03 15.58
CA MET A 182 12.74 -2.71 14.64
C MET A 182 14.09 -3.03 15.28
N LEU A 183 14.69 -2.07 15.99
CA LEU A 183 15.93 -2.26 16.73
C LEU A 183 15.76 -3.34 17.81
N ALA A 184 14.70 -3.26 18.62
CA ALA A 184 14.42 -4.26 19.66
C ALA A 184 14.23 -5.67 19.08
N LYS A 185 13.57 -5.80 17.92
CA LYS A 185 13.43 -7.08 17.21
C LYS A 185 14.77 -7.63 16.74
N GLN A 186 15.64 -6.76 16.23
CA GLN A 186 16.98 -7.16 15.78
C GLN A 186 17.85 -7.62 16.95
N GLU A 187 17.81 -6.90 18.07
CA GLU A 187 18.49 -7.28 19.31
C GLU A 187 17.98 -8.62 19.84
N LEU A 188 16.66 -8.81 19.91
CA LEU A 188 16.05 -10.08 20.32
C LEU A 188 16.50 -11.24 19.42
N HIS A 189 16.49 -11.05 18.10
CA HIS A 189 16.95 -12.06 17.15
C HIS A 189 18.43 -12.40 17.37
N SER A 190 19.28 -11.39 17.60
CA SER A 190 20.71 -11.61 17.87
C SER A 190 20.95 -12.36 19.17
N ALA A 191 20.19 -12.06 20.23
CA ALA A 191 20.28 -12.72 21.52
C ALA A 191 19.80 -14.18 21.44
N GLN A 192 18.72 -14.43 20.69
CA GLN A 192 18.23 -15.79 20.41
C GLN A 192 19.27 -16.60 19.64
N TYR A 193 19.91 -16.01 18.64
CA TYR A 193 20.98 -16.68 17.89
C TYR A 193 22.20 -17.00 18.77
N ALA A 194 22.61 -16.08 19.64
CA ALA A 194 23.72 -16.29 20.57
C ALA A 194 23.44 -17.42 21.57
N THR A 195 22.22 -17.48 22.14
CA THR A 195 21.81 -18.55 23.06
C THR A 195 21.70 -19.91 22.36
N TYR A 196 21.16 -19.94 21.13
CA TYR A 196 21.14 -21.15 20.30
C TYR A 196 22.55 -21.68 20.06
N LYS A 197 23.47 -20.82 19.60
CA LYS A 197 24.86 -21.19 19.33
C LYS A 197 25.58 -21.69 20.59
N SER A 198 25.37 -21.03 21.72
CA SER A 198 25.93 -21.45 23.03
C SER A 198 25.42 -22.83 23.45
N THR A 199 24.12 -23.10 23.26
CA THR A 199 23.51 -24.42 23.57
C THR A 199 24.09 -25.53 22.69
N GLN A 200 24.27 -25.27 21.39
CA GLN A 200 24.89 -26.25 20.48
C GLN A 200 26.34 -26.57 20.86
N ILE A 201 27.12 -25.54 21.23
CA ILE A 201 28.50 -25.73 21.69
C ILE A 201 28.53 -26.57 22.97
N LYS A 202 27.69 -26.26 23.96
CA LYS A 202 27.59 -27.03 25.20
C LYS A 202 27.22 -28.49 24.95
N ASN A 203 26.24 -28.75 24.09
CA ASN A 203 25.82 -30.12 23.75
C ASN A 203 26.96 -30.92 23.08
N THR A 204 27.74 -30.28 22.22
CA THR A 204 28.90 -30.89 21.55
C THR A 204 30.07 -31.13 22.52
N ALA A 205 30.28 -30.24 23.49
CA ALA A 205 31.26 -30.44 24.55
C ALA A 205 30.88 -31.64 25.45
N VAL A 206 29.61 -31.72 25.86
CA VAL A 206 29.09 -32.83 26.69
C VAL A 206 29.20 -34.17 25.97
N SER A 207 28.94 -34.24 24.66
CA SER A 207 29.11 -35.49 23.90
C SER A 207 30.57 -35.91 23.82
N ARG A 208 31.50 -34.97 23.64
CA ARG A 208 32.94 -35.23 23.63
C ARG A 208 33.45 -35.72 24.98
N GLU A 209 33.04 -35.09 26.08
CA GLU A 209 33.40 -35.51 27.45
C GLU A 209 32.89 -36.93 27.73
N LYS A 210 31.65 -37.25 27.36
CA LYS A 210 31.12 -38.62 27.49
C LYS A 210 31.94 -39.65 26.73
N CYS A 211 32.34 -39.36 25.48
CA CYS A 211 33.20 -40.27 24.71
C CYS A 211 34.58 -40.47 25.36
N GLN A 212 35.16 -39.41 25.93
CA GLN A 212 36.44 -39.49 26.65
C GLN A 212 36.33 -40.34 27.92
N GLN A 213 35.26 -40.14 28.71
CA GLN A 213 35.02 -40.89 29.93
C GLN A 213 34.87 -42.40 29.65
N VAL A 214 34.12 -42.78 28.62
CA VAL A 214 34.00 -44.18 28.19
C VAL A 214 35.36 -44.75 27.78
N GLY A 215 36.19 -43.97 27.08
CA GLY A 215 37.55 -44.37 26.73
C GLY A 215 38.43 -44.68 27.95
N ILE A 216 38.34 -43.83 29.00
CA ILE A 216 39.06 -44.04 30.26
C ILE A 216 38.58 -45.31 30.97
N GLU A 217 37.26 -45.51 31.08
CA GLU A 217 36.67 -46.70 31.70
C GLU A 217 37.08 -47.99 31.00
N VAL A 218 37.12 -47.99 29.66
CA VAL A 218 37.60 -49.12 28.86
C VAL A 218 39.08 -49.40 29.15
N MET A 219 39.92 -48.38 29.23
CA MET A 219 41.35 -48.54 29.54
C MET A 219 41.58 -49.07 30.95
N GLU A 220 40.81 -48.60 31.95
CA GLU A 220 40.85 -49.15 33.31
C GLU A 220 40.40 -50.61 33.35
N MET A 221 39.35 -50.97 32.59
CA MET A 221 38.89 -52.35 32.47
C MET A 221 39.97 -53.25 31.86
N ILE A 222 40.62 -52.78 30.80
CA ILE A 222 41.77 -53.43 30.15
C ILE A 222 42.91 -53.64 31.17
N ALA A 223 43.25 -52.63 31.96
CA ALA A 223 44.28 -52.72 32.99
C ALA A 223 43.93 -53.75 34.09
N LYS A 224 42.68 -53.75 34.59
CA LYS A 224 42.20 -54.73 35.59
C LYS A 224 42.23 -56.17 35.06
N VAL A 225 41.89 -56.38 33.79
CA VAL A 225 41.97 -57.72 33.15
C VAL A 225 43.43 -58.17 33.05
N ARG A 226 44.35 -57.27 32.69
CA ARG A 226 45.79 -57.54 32.62
C ARG A 226 46.35 -58.00 33.97
N GLU A 227 46.03 -57.29 35.05
CA GLU A 227 46.48 -57.65 36.41
C GLU A 227 45.98 -59.04 36.83
N ARG A 228 44.72 -59.37 36.54
CA ARG A 228 44.13 -60.66 36.90
C ARG A 228 44.69 -61.85 36.11
N LYS A 229 45.09 -61.65 34.85
CA LYS A 229 45.51 -62.75 33.96
C LYS A 229 47.01 -62.80 33.67
N GLY A 230 47.78 -61.78 34.08
CA GLY A 230 49.23 -61.68 33.81
C GLY A 230 49.61 -61.51 32.34
N ARG A 231 48.64 -61.53 31.41
CA ARG A 231 48.80 -61.34 29.96
C ARG A 231 47.54 -60.73 29.36
N PHE A 232 47.67 -59.99 28.26
CA PHE A 232 46.55 -59.51 27.48
C PHE A 232 46.03 -60.63 26.58
N ASP A 233 44.94 -61.29 26.97
CA ASP A 233 44.19 -62.13 26.05
C ASP A 233 43.15 -61.23 25.35
N LEU A 234 43.33 -61.00 24.05
CA LEU A 234 42.26 -60.44 23.22
C LEU A 234 41.05 -61.39 23.33
N PRO A 235 39.82 -60.87 23.46
CA PRO A 235 38.64 -61.72 23.42
C PRO A 235 38.67 -62.48 22.09
N ILE A 236 38.83 -63.80 22.14
CA ILE A 236 38.65 -64.65 20.97
C ILE A 236 37.16 -64.57 20.66
N VAL A 237 36.78 -63.61 19.81
CA VAL A 237 35.46 -63.58 19.21
C VAL A 237 35.41 -64.81 18.31
N SER A 238 34.74 -65.87 18.78
CA SER A 238 34.51 -67.04 17.93
C SER A 238 33.95 -66.56 16.59
N GLY A 239 34.52 -67.04 15.48
CA GLY A 239 34.29 -66.55 14.11
C GLY A 239 32.86 -66.67 13.58
N LYS A 240 31.83 -66.77 14.43
CA LYS A 240 30.42 -66.80 14.06
C LYS A 240 29.89 -65.42 13.60
N HIS A 241 30.61 -64.33 13.88
CA HIS A 241 30.27 -62.97 13.43
C HIS A 241 31.25 -62.35 12.42
N LEU A 242 32.22 -63.13 11.92
CA LEU A 242 33.01 -62.76 10.75
C LEU A 242 32.43 -63.48 9.52
N ARG A 243 31.23 -63.07 9.10
CA ARG A 243 30.75 -63.34 7.74
C ARG A 243 30.56 -62.01 7.02
N ASN A 244 31.47 -61.82 6.06
CA ASN A 244 31.41 -61.07 4.80
C ASN A 244 30.82 -59.65 4.79
N CYS A 245 31.69 -58.72 4.39
CA CYS A 245 31.47 -57.52 3.58
C CYS A 245 30.44 -56.50 4.04
#